data_AF-A0A7R9M5W8-F1
#
_entry.id   AF-A0A7R9M5W8-F1
#
_cell.length_a   1.000
_cell.length_b   1.000
_cell.length_c   1.000
_cell.angle_alpha   90.00
_cell.angle_beta   90.00
_cell.angle_gamma   90.00
#
_symmetry.space_group_name_H-M   'P 1'
#
loop_
_entity.id
_entity.type
_entity.pdbx_description
1 polymer ?
#
loop_
_entity_poly.entity_id
_entity_poly.type
_entity_poly.pdbx_seq_one_letter_code
_entity_poly.pdbx_strand_id
1 'polypeptide(L)' 'MVSLSITETVKECKGGREFWSCESSTKECQRLCENKQLRRAKSKACNKACHLSCVCIPGFLREGEDGECIPEAECPNA' A
#
# COMPACT_ATOMS: atom_id res chain seq x y z
N MET A 1 4.45 36.41 6.05
CA MET A 1 4.59 35.22 5.19
C MET A 1 5.41 34.22 5.99
N VAL A 2 4.77 33.24 6.62
CA VAL A 2 5.50 32.26 7.42
C VAL A 2 6.11 31.27 6.43
N SER A 3 7.42 31.37 6.25
CA SER A 3 8.23 30.37 5.55
C SER A 3 8.12 29.06 6.31
N LEU A 4 7.25 28.16 5.84
CA LEU A 4 7.22 26.78 6.28
C LEU A 4 8.50 26.12 5.75
N SER A 5 9.50 26.06 6.62
CA SER A 5 10.64 25.17 6.48
C SER A 5 10.11 23.74 6.54
N ILE A 6 9.84 23.13 5.38
CA ILE A 6 9.39 21.74 5.27
C ILE A 6 10.60 20.85 5.59
N THR A 7 10.91 20.70 6.88
CA THR A 7 11.80 19.65 7.36
C THR A 7 10.97 18.42 7.70
N GLU A 8 10.43 17.77 6.68
CA GLU A 8 10.06 16.37 6.75
C GLU A 8 10.29 15.82 5.36
N THR A 9 11.20 14.84 5.24
CA THR A 9 11.31 14.01 4.05
C THR A 9 10.00 13.24 3.90
N VAL A 10 8.97 13.87 3.33
CA VAL A 10 7.78 13.17 2.85
C VAL A 10 8.29 12.27 1.75
N LYS A 11 8.53 10.98 2.06
CA LYS A 11 8.85 10.01 1.03
C LYS A 11 7.62 9.91 0.13
N GLU A 12 7.67 10.62 -0.98
CA GLU A 12 6.61 10.60 -1.98
C GLU A 12 6.59 9.24 -2.66
N CYS A 13 5.41 8.62 -2.59
CA CYS A 13 5.11 7.45 -3.39
C CYS A 13 4.97 7.88 -4.85
N LYS A 14 5.38 7.01 -5.78
CA LYS A 14 5.32 7.33 -7.22
C LYS A 14 3.87 7.45 -7.71
N GLY A 15 2.93 6.74 -7.11
CA GLY A 15 1.53 6.75 -7.50
C GLY A 15 0.69 7.76 -6.71
N GLY A 16 -0.23 8.45 -7.39
CA GLY A 16 -1.18 9.37 -6.76
C GLY A 16 -2.26 8.71 -5.89
N ARG A 17 -2.27 7.38 -5.79
CA ARG A 17 -3.23 6.57 -5.03
C ARG A 17 -2.52 5.72 -3.97
N GLU A 18 -1.41 6.24 -3.46
CA GLU A 18 -0.55 5.61 -2.48
C GLU A 18 -0.26 6.58 -1.35
N PHE A 19 0.00 6.06 -0.15
CA PHE A 19 0.50 6.85 0.96
C PHE A 19 1.65 6.12 1.64
N TRP A 20 2.59 6.89 2.20
CA TRP A 20 3.70 6.35 2.96
C TRP A 20 3.19 5.85 4.30
N SER A 21 3.26 4.53 4.53
CA SER A 21 2.76 3.93 5.76
C SER A 21 3.62 2.81 6.27
N CYS A 22 3.46 2.58 7.56
CA CYS A 22 3.94 1.40 8.23
C CYS A 22 2.97 0.24 7.96
N GLU A 23 3.30 -0.60 6.99
CA GLU A 23 2.61 -1.87 6.77
C GLU A 23 3.62 -3.01 6.69
N SER A 24 3.16 -4.25 6.79
CA SER A 24 4.06 -5.39 6.58
C SER A 24 4.25 -5.53 5.07
N SER A 25 5.43 -5.17 4.56
CA SER A 25 5.73 -5.09 3.11
C SER A 25 5.76 -6.43 2.39
N THR A 26 5.44 -7.54 3.04
CA THR A 26 5.34 -8.83 2.33
C THR A 26 4.09 -8.85 1.46
N LYS A 27 4.24 -9.37 0.24
CA LYS A 27 3.15 -9.66 -0.72
C LYS A 27 1.94 -10.35 -0.07
N GLU A 28 2.18 -11.15 0.95
CA GLU A 28 1.18 -11.91 1.71
C GLU A 28 0.34 -11.05 2.67
N CYS A 29 0.75 -9.80 2.92
CA CYS A 29 0.12 -8.83 3.82
C CYS A 29 -0.53 -7.67 3.09
N GLN A 30 0.10 -7.23 1.99
CA GLN A 30 -0.44 -6.17 1.18
C GLN A 30 -1.66 -6.70 0.42
N ARG A 31 -2.75 -5.90 0.39
CA ARG A 31 -3.89 -6.25 -0.45
C ARG A 31 -3.56 -5.91 -1.90
N LEU A 32 -3.28 -6.95 -2.66
CA LEU A 32 -3.13 -6.92 -4.12
C LEU A 32 -4.42 -7.41 -4.78
N CYS A 33 -4.58 -7.14 -6.08
CA CYS A 33 -5.68 -7.70 -6.85
C CYS A 33 -5.70 -9.23 -6.80
N GLU A 34 -4.54 -9.88 -6.91
CA GLU A 34 -4.36 -11.34 -6.79
C GLU A 34 -4.80 -11.89 -5.42
N ASN A 35 -4.67 -11.09 -4.36
CA ASN A 35 -4.90 -11.49 -2.98
C ASN A 35 -6.05 -10.69 -2.33
N LYS A 36 -6.99 -10.15 -3.11
CA LYS A 36 -8.09 -9.31 -2.60
C LYS A 36 -8.97 -10.02 -1.56
N GLN A 37 -9.03 -11.34 -1.65
CA GLN A 37 -9.74 -12.25 -0.72
C GLN A 37 -9.03 -12.38 0.64
N LEU A 38 -7.71 -12.17 0.70
CA LEU A 38 -6.95 -12.24 1.94
C LEU A 38 -7.27 -11.01 2.80
N ARG A 39 -7.98 -11.25 3.91
CA ARG A 39 -8.10 -10.23 4.95
C ARG A 39 -6.72 -10.00 5.55
N ARG A 40 -6.23 -8.75 5.56
CA ARG A 40 -4.93 -8.32 6.14
C ARG A 40 -4.58 -8.96 7.48
N ALA A 41 -5.57 -9.35 8.29
CA ALA A 41 -5.40 -9.95 9.61
C ALA A 41 -5.27 -11.49 9.65
N LYS A 42 -5.41 -12.21 8.51
CA LYS A 42 -5.42 -13.69 8.50
C LYS A 42 -4.17 -14.37 7.94
N SER A 43 -3.28 -13.65 7.27
CA SER A 43 -2.02 -14.23 6.79
C SER A 43 -1.07 -14.42 7.98
N LYS A 44 -0.81 -15.69 8.36
CA LYS A 44 0.15 -16.06 9.42
C LYS A 44 1.58 -15.54 9.13
N ALA A 45 1.87 -15.28 7.84
CA ALA A 45 3.10 -14.70 7.33
C ALA A 45 3.25 -13.19 7.61
N CYS A 46 2.18 -12.53 8.04
CA CYS A 46 2.23 -11.12 8.39
C CYS A 46 2.89 -10.91 9.74
N ASN A 47 4.22 -10.84 9.72
CA ASN A 47 4.94 -10.42 10.91
C ASN A 47 4.47 -9.00 11.27
N LYS A 48 4.32 -8.72 12.57
CA LYS A 48 3.98 -7.37 13.05
C LYS A 48 5.13 -6.36 12.83
N ALA A 49 6.14 -6.72 12.05
CA ALA A 49 7.26 -5.84 11.78
C ALA A 49 6.79 -4.74 10.83
N CYS A 50 6.84 -3.51 11.33
CA CYS A 50 6.58 -2.32 10.57
C CYS A 50 7.65 -2.15 9.48
N HIS A 51 7.28 -2.27 8.21
CA HIS A 51 8.18 -1.95 7.12
C HIS A 51 7.61 -0.76 6.35
N LEU A 52 8.25 0.39 6.53
CA LEU A 52 7.83 1.62 5.88
C LEU A 52 7.87 1.46 4.36
N SER A 53 6.71 1.55 3.72
CA SER A 53 6.55 1.38 2.28
C SER A 53 5.36 2.18 1.76
N CYS A 54 5.25 2.25 0.43
CA CYS A 54 4.11 2.86 -0.25
C CYS A 54 2.96 1.87 -0.34
N VAL A 55 1.88 2.19 0.36
CA VAL A 55 0.67 1.37 0.40
C VAL A 55 -0.49 2.07 -0.29
N CYS A 56 -1.36 1.29 -0.92
CA CYS A 56 -2.55 1.83 -1.56
C CYS A 56 -3.49 2.45 -0.52
N ILE A 57 -4.07 3.60 -0.86
CA ILE A 57 -5.14 4.19 -0.06
C ILE A 57 -6.34 3.24 0.07
N PRO A 58 -7.14 3.34 1.15
CA PRO A 58 -8.31 2.50 1.35
C PRO A 58 -9.26 2.51 0.13
N GLY A 59 -9.69 1.33 -0.32
CA GLY A 59 -10.53 1.16 -1.51
C GLY A 59 -9.76 0.90 -2.81
N PHE A 60 -8.43 1.01 -2.78
CA PHE A 60 -7.55 0.71 -3.91
C PHE A 60 -6.65 -0.48 -3.57
N LEU A 61 -6.39 -1.31 -4.58
CA LEU A 61 -5.54 -2.49 -4.51
C LEU A 61 -4.42 -2.36 -5.52
N ARG A 62 -3.23 -2.86 -5.17
CA ARG A 62 -2.11 -2.88 -6.10
C ARG A 62 -2.36 -3.99 -7.13
N GLU A 63 -2.24 -3.68 -8.41
CA GLU A 63 -2.49 -4.62 -9.51
C GLU A 63 -1.61 -5.89 -9.39
N GLY A 64 -0.33 -5.70 -9.06
CA GLY A 64 0.66 -6.74 -8.75
C GLY A 64 1.75 -6.16 -7.83
N GLU A 65 2.83 -6.89 -7.53
CA GLU A 65 3.88 -6.45 -6.59
C GLU A 65 4.46 -5.05 -6.90
N ASP A 66 4.62 -4.74 -8.18
CA ASP A 66 5.13 -3.44 -8.67
C ASP A 66 4.07 -2.64 -9.45
N GLY A 67 2.82 -3.10 -9.46
CA GLY A 67 1.74 -2.49 -10.22
C GLY A 67 1.23 -1.20 -9.59
N GLU A 68 0.35 -0.49 -10.30
CA GLU A 68 -0.32 0.69 -9.73
C GLU A 68 -1.45 0.31 -8.78
N CYS A 69 -1.78 1.22 -7.87
CA CYS A 69 -2.99 1.11 -7.07
C CYS A 69 -4.21 1.47 -7.94
N ILE A 70 -5.04 0.49 -8.22
CA ILE A 70 -6.29 0.62 -8.98
C ILE A 70 -7.49 0.39 -8.05
N PRO A 71 -8.69 0.90 -8.37
CA PRO A 71 -9.88 0.61 -7.58
C PRO A 71 -10.06 -0.90 -7.44
N GLU A 72 -10.48 -1.39 -6.26
CA GLU A 72 -10.73 -2.83 -6.04
C GLU A 72 -11.71 -3.41 -7.08
N ALA A 73 -12.64 -2.59 -7.56
CA ALA A 73 -13.61 -2.93 -8.60
C ALA A 73 -13.00 -3.12 -10.00
N GLU A 74 -11.84 -2.51 -10.27
CA GLU A 74 -11.11 -2.62 -11.55
C GLU A 74 -10.04 -3.71 -11.52
N CYS A 75 -9.85 -4.40 -10.40
CA CYS A 75 -8.95 -5.54 -10.36
C CYS A 75 -9.37 -6.59 -11.39
N PRO A 76 -8.45 -7.07 -12.25
CA PRO A 76 -8.73 -8.17 -13.16
C PRO A 76 -9.19 -9.36 -12.30
N ASN A 77 -10.39 -9.86 -12.56
CA ASN A 77 -10.86 -11.08 -11.91
C ASN A 77 -10.00 -12.22 -12.45
N ALA A 78 -9.04 -12.67 -11.64
CA ALA A 78 -8.31 -13.91 -11.85
C ALA A 78 -9.25 -15.12 -11.69
#